data_AF-A0A841JM81-F1
#
_entry.id   AF-A0A841JM81-F1
#
_cell.length_a   1.000
_cell.length_b   1.000
_cell.length_c   1.000
_cell.angle_alpha   90.00
_cell.angle_beta   90.00
_cell.angle_gamma   90.00
#
_symmetry.space_group_name_H-M   'P 1'
#
loop_
_entity.id
_entity.type
_entity.pdbx_description
1 polymer ?
#
loop_
_entity_poly.entity_id
_entity_poly.type
_entity_poly.pdbx_seq_one_letter_code
_entity_poly.pdbx_strand_id
1 'polypeptide(L)'
;MSFGQITSLELPEIAAIYERFSALELLSPHPVGRLLLHAYFDRDGAALSIASNVAGGASLCIEPEFSLAKQALRAGVCDFIASDIEEAMRILKNETRKGHAVSVALTGEPEPTLLEAIAHGLQPDVVHLQNEGREIPGAEILLANGARSLPAVEPSSTMIAVHWSVAREPQRWLPQADARAAQALYANDPRTPQRKRWIENSPRHLCKSYATQRFLPMTPAEADAFFAAVQRDVEGGEIQVAVSVVRNGEEELVLS
;
A
#
# COMPACT_ATOMS: atom_id res chain seq x y z
N MET A 1 -21.00 17.69 14.52
CA MET A 1 -21.34 16.37 15.10
C MET A 1 -20.03 15.66 15.33
N SER A 2 -19.75 15.20 16.54
CA SER A 2 -18.49 14.52 16.86
C SER A 2 -18.54 13.12 16.26
N PHE A 3 -17.87 12.93 15.12
CA PHE A 3 -17.49 11.60 14.66
C PHE A 3 -16.59 10.99 15.75
N GLY A 4 -16.74 9.69 16.03
CA GLY A 4 -15.97 9.03 17.08
C GLY A 4 -14.48 9.24 16.80
N GLN A 5 -13.79 9.96 17.69
CA GLN A 5 -12.36 10.23 17.48
C GLN A 5 -11.62 8.89 17.53
N ILE A 6 -11.05 8.50 16.40
CA ILE A 6 -10.11 7.39 16.33
C ILE A 6 -8.93 7.78 17.24
N THR A 7 -8.64 6.95 18.24
CA THR A 7 -7.58 7.24 19.24
C THR A 7 -6.36 6.32 19.07
N SER A 8 -6.50 5.26 18.28
CA SER A 8 -5.46 4.29 18.00
C SER A 8 -5.36 4.03 16.50
N LEU A 9 -4.13 3.94 15.99
CA LEU A 9 -3.88 3.54 14.61
C LEU A 9 -4.33 2.09 14.39
N GLU A 10 -5.28 1.90 13.49
CA GLU A 10 -5.66 0.57 13.00
C GLU A 10 -4.93 0.25 11.69
N LEU A 11 -4.12 -0.81 11.70
CA LEU A 11 -3.44 -1.25 10.49
C LEU A 11 -4.39 -2.02 9.56
N PRO A 12 -4.34 -1.78 8.24
CA PRO A 12 -5.16 -2.48 7.26
C PRO A 12 -4.76 -3.94 7.09
N GLU A 13 -5.65 -4.74 6.52
CA GLU A 13 -5.27 -6.02 5.93
C GLU A 13 -4.34 -5.79 4.74
N ILE A 14 -3.38 -6.68 4.52
CA ILE A 14 -2.43 -6.57 3.40
C ILE A 14 -3.14 -6.54 2.04
N ALA A 15 -4.30 -7.20 1.93
CA ALA A 15 -5.15 -7.17 0.75
C ALA A 15 -5.67 -5.76 0.42
N ALA A 16 -6.08 -4.99 1.43
CA ALA A 16 -6.53 -3.62 1.25
C ALA A 16 -5.38 -2.71 0.78
N ILE A 17 -4.15 -2.94 1.26
CA ILE A 17 -2.96 -2.23 0.76
C ILE A 17 -2.74 -2.54 -0.73
N TYR A 18 -2.83 -3.82 -1.12
CA TYR A 18 -2.71 -4.22 -2.52
C TYR A 18 -3.78 -3.58 -3.40
N GLU A 19 -5.03 -3.49 -2.93
CA GLU A 19 -6.12 -2.84 -3.67
C GLU A 19 -5.81 -1.36 -3.96
N ARG A 20 -5.33 -0.62 -2.95
CA ARG A 20 -4.91 0.78 -3.14
C ARG A 20 -3.70 0.89 -4.06
N PHE A 21 -2.73 -0.01 -3.94
CA PHE A 21 -1.59 -0.08 -4.86
C PHE A 21 -2.07 -0.33 -6.30
N SER A 22 -3.04 -1.23 -6.49
CA SER A 22 -3.62 -1.51 -7.79
C SER A 22 -4.36 -0.33 -8.38
N ALA A 23 -5.10 0.41 -7.56
CA ALA A 23 -5.79 1.62 -7.99
C ALA A 23 -4.80 2.69 -8.50
N LEU A 24 -3.68 2.88 -7.78
CA LEU A 24 -2.61 3.81 -8.16
C LEU A 24 -1.95 3.40 -9.49
N GLU A 25 -1.68 2.11 -9.67
CA GLU A 25 -1.07 1.55 -10.87
C GLU A 25 -1.96 1.64 -12.11
N LEU A 26 -3.29 1.56 -11.95
CA LEU A 26 -4.25 1.77 -13.03
C LEU A 26 -4.25 3.22 -13.54
N LEU A 27 -4.07 4.19 -12.64
CA LEU A 27 -3.99 5.61 -13.02
C LEU A 27 -2.69 5.93 -13.75
N SER A 28 -1.57 5.38 -13.31
CA SER A 28 -0.30 5.57 -13.96
C SER A 28 0.56 4.33 -13.79
N PRO A 29 0.77 3.54 -14.86
CA PRO A 29 1.85 2.56 -14.83
C PRO A 29 3.14 3.33 -14.58
N HIS A 30 3.80 3.05 -13.44
CA HIS A 30 4.95 3.78 -12.88
C HIS A 30 4.61 5.12 -12.21
N PRO A 31 4.02 5.13 -11.00
CA PRO A 31 3.73 6.36 -10.25
C PRO A 31 4.94 6.91 -9.49
N VAL A 32 6.17 6.55 -9.89
CA VAL A 32 7.40 7.01 -9.23
C VAL A 32 7.45 8.52 -9.21
N GLY A 33 7.60 9.09 -8.00
CA GLY A 33 7.65 10.54 -7.79
C GLY A 33 6.31 11.29 -7.92
N ARG A 34 5.19 10.58 -8.13
CA ARG A 34 3.85 11.18 -8.10
C ARG A 34 3.37 11.41 -6.68
N LEU A 35 2.54 12.43 -6.48
CA LEU A 35 1.98 12.78 -5.18
C LEU A 35 0.53 12.31 -5.05
N LEU A 36 0.28 11.45 -4.06
CA LEU A 36 -1.06 11.11 -3.56
C LEU A 36 -1.42 12.02 -2.38
N LEU A 37 -2.59 12.66 -2.42
CA LEU A 37 -3.16 13.39 -1.30
C LEU A 37 -4.34 12.63 -0.71
N HIS A 38 -4.34 12.42 0.60
CA HIS A 38 -5.47 11.90 1.36
C HIS A 38 -5.56 12.56 2.74
N ALA A 39 -6.56 12.18 3.53
CA ALA A 39 -6.73 12.64 4.90
C ALA A 39 -7.00 11.46 5.83
N TYR A 40 -6.73 11.67 7.13
CA TYR A 40 -6.90 10.72 8.23
C TYR A 40 -5.99 9.48 8.13
N PHE A 41 -5.42 9.05 9.26
CA PHE A 41 -4.79 7.75 9.45
C PHE A 41 -5.75 6.73 10.06
N ASP A 42 -6.93 6.62 9.44
CA ASP A 42 -7.76 5.44 9.61
C ASP A 42 -7.17 4.25 8.83
N ARG A 43 -7.90 3.13 8.80
CA ARG A 43 -7.48 1.92 8.10
C ARG A 43 -7.18 2.18 6.62
N ASP A 44 -7.98 3.02 5.96
CA ASP A 44 -7.84 3.30 4.54
C ASP A 44 -6.69 4.26 4.26
N GLY A 45 -6.56 5.32 5.04
CA GLY A 45 -5.43 6.25 4.99
C GLY A 45 -4.08 5.59 5.22
N ALA A 46 -4.02 4.63 6.16
CA ALA A 46 -2.83 3.80 6.34
C ALA A 46 -2.56 2.92 5.11
N ALA A 47 -3.59 2.32 4.50
CA ALA A 47 -3.44 1.54 3.27
C ALA A 47 -2.94 2.39 2.10
N LEU A 48 -3.46 3.61 1.94
CA LEU A 48 -3.07 4.58 0.91
C LEU A 48 -1.61 4.99 1.03
N SER A 49 -1.14 5.33 2.23
CA SER A 49 0.26 5.71 2.46
C SER A 49 1.23 4.55 2.16
N ILE A 50 0.94 3.35 2.69
CA ILE A 50 1.79 2.18 2.42
C ILE A 50 1.76 1.84 0.92
N ALA A 51 0.58 1.83 0.29
CA ALA A 51 0.43 1.54 -1.13
C ALA A 51 1.18 2.52 -2.02
N SER A 52 1.13 3.83 -1.71
CA SER A 52 1.89 4.86 -2.43
C SER A 52 3.38 4.56 -2.35
N ASN A 53 3.88 4.20 -1.16
CA ASN A 53 5.28 3.85 -0.98
C ASN A 53 5.68 2.59 -1.76
N VAL A 54 4.86 1.53 -1.75
CA VAL A 54 5.09 0.32 -2.56
C VAL A 54 5.14 0.63 -4.06
N ALA A 55 4.33 1.59 -4.50
CA ALA A 55 4.31 2.06 -5.89
C ALA A 55 5.50 2.98 -6.25
N GLY A 56 6.32 3.37 -5.27
CA GLY A 56 7.43 4.31 -5.46
C GLY A 56 7.01 5.79 -5.47
N GLY A 57 5.77 6.08 -5.08
CA GLY A 57 5.21 7.42 -5.04
C GLY A 57 5.48 8.15 -3.71
N ALA A 58 4.98 9.37 -3.64
CA ALA A 58 4.90 10.15 -2.41
C ALA A 58 3.44 10.22 -1.94
N SER A 59 3.21 10.30 -0.62
CA SER A 59 1.90 10.59 -0.05
C SER A 59 1.95 11.76 0.93
N LEU A 60 0.88 12.57 0.92
CA LEU A 60 0.58 13.58 1.93
C LEU A 60 -0.76 13.22 2.58
N CYS A 61 -0.73 12.98 3.89
CA CYS A 61 -1.92 12.74 4.71
C CYS A 61 -2.19 13.98 5.55
N ILE A 62 -3.38 14.57 5.46
CA ILE A 62 -3.82 15.59 6.43
C ILE A 62 -4.46 14.90 7.64
N GLU A 63 -3.85 15.03 8.82
CA GLU A 63 -4.26 14.35 10.04
C GLU A 63 -4.50 15.35 11.18
N PRO A 64 -5.73 15.49 11.70
CA PRO A 64 -6.02 16.40 12.81
C PRO A 64 -5.43 15.94 14.15
N GLU A 65 -5.33 14.63 14.38
CA GLU A 65 -4.92 14.05 15.65
C GLU A 65 -3.41 13.74 15.66
N PHE A 66 -2.64 14.63 16.29
CA PHE A 66 -1.17 14.48 16.37
C PHE A 66 -0.73 13.16 17.01
N SER A 67 -1.51 12.61 17.94
CA SER A 67 -1.19 11.30 18.52
C SER A 67 -1.32 10.16 17.51
N LEU A 68 -2.25 10.22 16.55
CA LEU A 68 -2.33 9.26 15.44
C LEU A 68 -1.16 9.42 14.46
N ALA A 69 -0.80 10.66 14.10
CA ALA A 69 0.37 10.91 13.25
C ALA A 69 1.66 10.33 13.87
N LYS A 70 1.83 10.46 15.19
CA LYS A 70 2.94 9.83 15.93
C LYS A 70 2.88 8.30 15.93
N GLN A 71 1.70 7.71 16.02
CA GLN A 71 1.52 6.27 15.93
C GLN A 71 1.88 5.77 14.53
N ALA A 72 1.42 6.45 13.47
CA ALA A 72 1.76 6.16 12.08
C ALA A 72 3.27 6.22 11.84
N LEU A 73 3.95 7.24 12.37
CA LEU A 73 5.42 7.38 12.29
C LEU A 73 6.14 6.20 12.96
N ARG A 74 5.74 5.84 14.19
CA ARG A 74 6.33 4.71 14.93
C ARG A 74 6.07 3.37 14.26
N ALA A 75 4.89 3.23 13.66
CA ALA A 75 4.51 2.04 12.92
C ALA A 75 5.23 1.95 11.57
N GLY A 76 5.80 3.04 11.05
CA GLY A 76 6.38 3.10 9.70
C GLY A 76 5.33 3.18 8.59
N VAL A 77 4.14 3.70 8.90
CA VAL A 77 3.09 4.04 7.92
C VAL A 77 3.35 5.41 7.30
N CYS A 78 3.95 6.33 8.07
CA CYS A 78 4.48 7.59 7.55
C CYS A 78 5.95 7.77 7.95
N ASP A 79 6.68 8.58 7.18
CA ASP A 79 8.12 8.83 7.36
C ASP A 79 8.39 10.15 8.08
N PHE A 80 7.52 11.14 7.87
CA PHE A 80 7.65 12.48 8.44
C PHE A 80 6.32 13.01 8.96
N ILE A 81 6.41 13.89 9.95
CA ILE A 81 5.30 14.72 10.41
C ILE A 81 5.74 16.17 10.23
N ALA A 82 4.92 16.96 9.55
CA ALA A 82 5.10 18.38 9.31
C ALA A 82 3.99 19.17 10.02
N SER A 83 4.34 20.32 10.59
CA SER A 83 3.37 21.21 11.25
C SER A 83 2.69 22.20 10.32
N ASP A 84 3.26 22.42 9.13
CA ASP A 84 2.77 23.36 8.14
C ASP A 84 3.03 22.87 6.71
N ILE A 85 2.33 23.49 5.75
CA ILE A 85 2.40 23.10 4.35
C ILE A 85 3.77 23.35 3.72
N GLU A 86 4.49 24.39 4.15
CA GLU A 86 5.80 24.73 3.58
C GLU A 86 6.83 23.65 3.91
N GLU A 87 6.84 23.19 5.15
CA GLU A 87 7.65 22.06 5.60
C GLU A 87 7.27 20.77 4.87
N ALA A 88 5.97 20.44 4.81
CA ALA A 88 5.49 19.24 4.12
C ALA A 88 5.95 19.24 2.65
N MET A 89 5.73 20.35 1.94
CA MET A 89 6.12 20.51 0.53
C MET A 89 7.63 20.47 0.34
N ARG A 90 8.41 21.00 1.28
CA ARG A 90 9.88 20.91 1.24
C ARG A 90 10.36 19.46 1.37
N ILE A 91 9.77 18.68 2.26
CA ILE A 91 10.10 17.25 2.43
C ILE A 91 9.75 16.48 1.15
N LEU A 92 8.50 16.61 0.68
CA LEU A 92 8.01 15.94 -0.52
C LEU A 92 8.89 16.23 -1.74
N LYS A 93 9.19 17.50 -2.02
CA LYS A 93 10.07 17.90 -3.14
C LYS A 93 11.48 17.33 -3.02
N ASN A 94 12.02 17.27 -1.81
CA ASN A 94 13.39 16.78 -1.60
C ASN A 94 13.52 15.27 -1.83
N GLU A 95 12.57 14.48 -1.33
CA GLU A 95 12.60 13.02 -1.48
C GLU A 95 12.16 12.58 -2.89
N THR A 96 11.15 13.21 -3.47
CA THR A 96 10.76 12.95 -4.88
C THR A 96 11.91 13.25 -5.85
N ARG A 97 12.69 14.33 -5.63
CA ARG A 97 13.90 14.63 -6.43
C ARG A 97 14.97 13.54 -6.33
N LYS A 98 15.07 12.84 -5.19
CA LYS A 98 15.99 11.72 -5.00
C LYS A 98 15.45 10.41 -5.58
N GLY A 99 14.21 10.39 -6.08
CA GLY A 99 13.53 9.17 -6.51
C GLY A 99 13.16 8.26 -5.34
N HIS A 100 13.03 8.82 -4.13
CA HIS A 100 12.61 8.07 -2.96
C HIS A 100 11.10 8.16 -2.77
N ALA A 101 10.49 7.02 -2.47
CA ALA A 101 9.14 7.00 -1.91
C ALA A 101 9.13 7.68 -0.55
N VAL A 102 8.06 8.42 -0.25
CA VAL A 102 7.95 9.16 1.02
C VAL A 102 6.50 9.37 1.43
N SER A 103 6.19 9.19 2.70
CA SER A 103 4.89 9.50 3.28
C SER A 103 5.02 10.60 4.34
N VAL A 104 4.28 11.70 4.15
CA VAL A 104 4.30 12.86 5.05
C VAL A 104 2.92 13.05 5.67
N ALA A 105 2.87 13.17 7.00
CA ALA A 105 1.69 13.60 7.73
C ALA A 105 1.75 15.13 7.92
N LEU A 106 0.73 15.86 7.50
CA LEU A 106 0.52 17.26 7.80
C LEU A 106 -0.52 17.39 8.91
N THR A 107 -0.13 17.95 10.05
CA THR A 107 -1.05 18.08 11.19
C THR A 107 -2.02 19.23 10.98
N GLY A 108 -3.33 18.96 11.02
CA GLY A 108 -4.35 20.00 10.89
C GLY A 108 -5.74 19.46 10.57
N GLU A 109 -6.75 20.30 10.77
CA GLU A 109 -8.13 19.96 10.39
C GLU A 109 -8.23 19.86 8.85
N PRO A 110 -8.75 18.76 8.28
CA PRO A 110 -8.61 18.48 6.85
C PRO A 110 -9.09 19.56 5.90
N GLU A 111 -10.30 20.08 6.08
CA GLU A 111 -10.88 21.10 5.19
C GLU A 111 -10.10 22.43 5.20
N PRO A 112 -9.90 23.12 6.34
CA PRO A 112 -9.16 24.38 6.34
C PRO A 112 -7.69 24.19 5.93
N THR A 113 -7.05 23.09 6.36
CA THR A 113 -5.66 22.79 6.00
C THR A 113 -5.52 22.51 4.50
N LEU A 114 -6.50 21.85 3.88
CA LEU A 114 -6.53 21.61 2.44
C LEU A 114 -6.62 22.93 1.67
N LEU A 115 -7.52 23.83 2.07
CA LEU A 115 -7.69 25.13 1.41
C LEU A 115 -6.43 25.99 1.54
N GLU A 116 -5.81 26.01 2.73
CA GLU A 116 -4.51 26.65 2.94
C GLU A 116 -3.44 26.02 2.03
N ALA A 117 -3.36 24.70 1.99
CA ALA A 117 -2.37 24.01 1.19
C ALA A 117 -2.52 24.32 -0.32
N ILE A 118 -3.76 24.36 -0.82
CA ILE A 118 -4.08 24.76 -2.20
C ILE A 118 -3.63 26.21 -2.45
N ALA A 119 -3.91 27.14 -1.52
CA ALA A 119 -3.48 28.53 -1.64
C ALA A 119 -1.94 28.67 -1.68
N HIS A 120 -1.22 27.76 -1.03
CA HIS A 120 0.25 27.65 -1.07
C HIS A 120 0.78 26.83 -2.27
N GLY A 121 -0.08 26.45 -3.21
CA GLY A 121 0.30 25.81 -4.47
C GLY A 121 0.46 24.29 -4.39
N LEU A 122 -0.17 23.63 -3.41
CA LEU A 122 -0.30 22.17 -3.41
C LEU A 122 -1.12 21.73 -4.64
N GLN A 123 -0.52 20.89 -5.48
CA GLN A 123 -1.19 20.22 -6.59
C GLN A 123 -0.72 18.76 -6.63
N PRO A 124 -1.52 17.80 -6.14
CA PRO A 124 -1.20 16.38 -6.23
C PRO A 124 -1.56 15.81 -7.61
N ASP A 125 -1.00 14.65 -7.94
CA ASP A 125 -1.36 13.86 -9.11
C ASP A 125 -2.66 13.07 -8.88
N VAL A 126 -2.83 12.57 -7.65
CA VAL A 126 -3.94 11.70 -7.25
C VAL A 126 -4.53 12.22 -5.94
N VAL A 127 -5.85 12.23 -5.86
CA VAL A 127 -6.60 12.58 -4.63
C VAL A 127 -7.47 11.43 -4.18
N HIS A 128 -7.49 11.20 -2.87
CA HIS A 128 -8.46 10.37 -2.17
C HIS A 128 -8.84 11.08 -0.85
N LEU A 129 -9.74 12.07 -0.97
CA LEU A 129 -10.16 12.92 0.14
C LEU A 129 -11.56 12.52 0.59
N GLN A 130 -11.64 11.33 1.20
CA GLN A 130 -12.88 10.79 1.72
C GLN A 130 -12.71 10.43 3.21
N ASN A 131 -13.79 10.55 3.96
CA ASN A 131 -13.90 10.05 5.33
C ASN A 131 -15.25 9.35 5.49
N GLU A 132 -15.24 8.05 5.82
CA GLU A 132 -16.46 7.24 5.92
C GLU A 132 -17.39 7.38 4.68
N GLY A 133 -16.81 7.46 3.49
CA GLY A 133 -17.53 7.62 2.22
C GLY A 133 -18.05 9.02 1.94
N ARG A 134 -17.72 10.03 2.76
CA ARG A 134 -18.03 11.44 2.51
C ARG A 134 -16.82 12.16 1.95
N GLU A 135 -17.01 12.94 0.90
CA GLU A 135 -15.96 13.77 0.32
C GLU A 135 -15.64 14.97 1.23
N ILE A 136 -14.36 15.29 1.36
CA ILE A 136 -13.88 16.48 2.07
C ILE A 136 -13.95 17.67 1.10
N PRO A 137 -14.62 18.79 1.47
CA PRO A 137 -14.71 19.98 0.62
C PRO A 137 -13.33 20.52 0.22
N GLY A 138 -13.21 21.00 -1.02
CA GLY A 138 -11.98 21.53 -1.60
C GLY A 138 -11.28 20.56 -2.58
N ALA A 139 -11.63 19.27 -2.57
CA ALA A 139 -11.12 18.28 -3.52
C ALA A 139 -11.46 18.66 -4.98
N GLU A 140 -12.62 19.27 -5.21
CA GLU A 140 -13.08 19.72 -6.53
C GLU A 140 -12.14 20.74 -7.19
N ILE A 141 -11.46 21.56 -6.39
CA ILE A 141 -10.49 22.55 -6.90
C ILE A 141 -9.26 21.82 -7.47
N LEU A 142 -8.75 20.82 -6.76
CA LEU A 142 -7.60 20.02 -7.20
C LEU A 142 -7.93 19.21 -8.46
N LEU A 143 -9.14 18.64 -8.51
CA LEU A 143 -9.65 17.89 -9.66
C LEU A 143 -9.79 18.80 -10.89
N ALA A 144 -10.36 20.00 -10.72
CA ALA A 144 -10.47 20.99 -11.80
C ALA A 144 -9.10 21.42 -12.35
N ASN A 145 -8.05 21.37 -11.51
CA ASN A 145 -6.67 21.67 -11.88
C ASN A 145 -5.88 20.45 -12.41
N GLY A 146 -6.56 19.32 -12.64
CA GLY A 146 -5.99 18.14 -13.30
C GLY A 146 -5.53 17.01 -12.39
N ALA A 147 -5.77 17.08 -11.07
CA ALA A 147 -5.63 15.92 -10.21
C ALA A 147 -6.65 14.84 -10.62
N ARG A 148 -6.33 13.57 -10.34
CA ARG A 148 -7.21 12.44 -10.63
C ARG A 148 -7.73 11.82 -9.36
N SER A 149 -9.02 11.51 -9.32
CA SER A 149 -9.59 10.73 -8.22
C SER A 149 -9.07 9.29 -8.27
N LEU A 150 -8.72 8.73 -7.10
CA LEU A 150 -8.34 7.33 -7.00
C LEU A 150 -9.54 6.43 -7.37
N PRO A 151 -9.44 5.55 -8.38
CA PRO A 151 -10.56 4.72 -8.79
C PRO A 151 -10.86 3.65 -7.74
N ALA A 152 -12.13 3.27 -7.63
CA ALA A 152 -12.49 2.03 -6.95
C ALA A 152 -11.94 0.84 -7.74
N VAL A 153 -11.39 -0.15 -7.03
CA VAL A 153 -10.95 -1.41 -7.61
C VAL A 153 -11.95 -2.48 -7.22
N GLU A 154 -12.71 -2.95 -8.20
CA GLU A 154 -13.65 -4.05 -7.99
C GLU A 154 -12.88 -5.38 -7.82
N PRO A 155 -13.26 -6.22 -6.85
CA PRO A 155 -12.71 -7.56 -6.72
C PRO A 155 -12.88 -8.34 -8.03
N SER A 156 -11.79 -8.91 -8.54
CA SER A 156 -11.88 -9.71 -9.76
C SER A 156 -12.53 -11.06 -9.43
N SER A 157 -13.65 -11.37 -10.09
CA SER A 157 -14.30 -12.69 -10.01
C SER A 157 -13.44 -13.84 -10.56
N THR A 158 -12.32 -13.52 -11.22
CA THR A 158 -11.40 -14.48 -11.84
C THR A 158 -10.15 -14.76 -11.00
N MET A 159 -10.00 -14.05 -9.87
CA MET A 159 -8.82 -14.15 -9.00
C MET A 159 -9.23 -14.54 -7.59
N ILE A 160 -8.35 -15.26 -6.91
CA ILE A 160 -8.45 -15.59 -5.50
C ILE A 160 -7.34 -14.90 -4.72
N ALA A 161 -7.63 -14.60 -3.46
CA ALA A 161 -6.63 -14.15 -2.49
C ALA A 161 -5.65 -15.29 -2.19
N VAL A 162 -4.36 -15.06 -2.40
CA VAL A 162 -3.30 -16.00 -2.01
C VAL A 162 -2.39 -15.30 -1.01
N HIS A 163 -2.27 -15.87 0.18
CA HIS A 163 -1.32 -15.46 1.20
C HIS A 163 -0.28 -16.54 1.42
N TRP A 164 0.95 -16.16 1.75
CA TRP A 164 1.94 -17.13 2.21
C TRP A 164 2.82 -16.58 3.31
N SER A 165 3.28 -17.48 4.17
CA SER A 165 4.18 -17.22 5.28
C SER A 165 5.12 -18.39 5.50
N VAL A 166 6.18 -18.18 6.28
CA VAL A 166 7.16 -19.22 6.62
C VAL A 166 7.35 -19.29 8.14
N ALA A 167 7.60 -20.48 8.66
CA ALA A 167 7.63 -20.73 10.10
C ALA A 167 8.78 -20.03 10.84
N ARG A 168 9.93 -19.83 10.19
CA ARG A 168 11.11 -19.16 10.78
C ARG A 168 11.96 -18.52 9.70
N GLU A 169 12.88 -17.63 10.09
CA GLU A 169 13.82 -16.94 9.18
C GLU A 169 13.13 -16.30 7.93
N PRO A 170 12.08 -15.48 8.11
CA PRO A 170 11.29 -14.93 6.98
C PRO A 170 12.14 -14.16 5.96
N GLN A 171 13.17 -13.44 6.42
CA GLN A 171 14.08 -12.70 5.54
C GLN A 171 14.89 -13.61 4.60
N ARG A 172 15.08 -14.88 4.95
CA ARG A 172 15.80 -15.86 4.14
C ARG A 172 14.88 -16.62 3.19
N TRP A 173 13.73 -17.07 3.70
CA TRP A 173 12.87 -18.02 2.97
C TRP A 173 11.72 -17.37 2.19
N LEU A 174 11.17 -16.25 2.66
CA LEU A 174 10.12 -15.55 1.88
C LEU A 174 10.60 -15.13 0.49
N PRO A 175 11.82 -14.60 0.28
CA PRO A 175 12.28 -14.25 -1.07
C PRO A 175 12.28 -15.43 -2.06
N GLN A 176 12.43 -16.66 -1.58
CA GLN A 176 12.36 -17.85 -2.44
C GLN A 176 10.91 -18.16 -2.84
N ALA A 177 9.98 -18.14 -1.88
CA ALA A 177 8.55 -18.27 -2.17
C ALA A 177 8.05 -17.12 -3.07
N ASP A 178 8.51 -15.89 -2.83
CA ASP A 178 8.21 -14.70 -3.64
C ASP A 178 8.64 -14.92 -5.11
N ALA A 179 9.82 -15.51 -5.33
CA ALA A 179 10.29 -15.85 -6.67
C ALA A 179 9.39 -16.90 -7.34
N ARG A 180 8.92 -17.91 -6.60
CA ARG A 180 7.97 -18.92 -7.14
C ARG A 180 6.62 -18.31 -7.47
N ALA A 181 6.10 -17.43 -6.61
CA ALA A 181 4.87 -16.69 -6.86
C ALA A 181 4.99 -15.85 -8.15
N ALA A 182 6.10 -15.14 -8.35
CA ALA A 182 6.35 -14.35 -9.55
C ALA A 182 6.49 -15.20 -10.83
N GLN A 183 7.07 -16.40 -10.72
CA GLN A 183 7.23 -17.35 -11.83
C GLN A 183 5.91 -18.03 -12.22
N ALA A 184 4.99 -18.22 -11.27
CA ALA A 184 3.68 -18.83 -11.53
C ALA A 184 2.75 -17.93 -12.36
N LEU A 185 2.98 -16.62 -12.38
CA LEU A 185 2.11 -15.66 -13.08
C LEU A 185 2.16 -15.82 -14.60
N TYR A 186 0.98 -15.80 -15.23
CA TYR A 186 0.87 -15.85 -16.68
C TYR A 186 1.46 -14.61 -17.36
N ALA A 187 2.42 -14.81 -18.24
CA ALA A 187 3.13 -13.72 -18.93
C ALA A 187 2.22 -12.89 -19.85
N ASN A 188 1.11 -13.46 -20.33
CA ASN A 188 0.14 -12.81 -21.22
C ASN A 188 -1.01 -12.11 -20.47
N ASP A 189 -1.12 -12.25 -19.14
CA ASP A 189 -2.10 -11.47 -18.37
C ASP A 189 -1.62 -10.01 -18.26
N PRO A 190 -2.43 -9.01 -18.69
CA PRO A 190 -2.04 -7.60 -18.66
C PRO A 190 -1.75 -7.06 -17.25
N ARG A 191 -2.23 -7.73 -16.20
CA ARG A 191 -2.01 -7.36 -14.78
C ARG A 191 -0.69 -7.92 -14.23
N THR A 192 -0.04 -8.85 -14.93
CA THR A 192 1.19 -9.50 -14.46
C THR A 192 2.34 -8.53 -14.19
N PRO A 193 2.63 -7.50 -15.01
CA PRO A 193 3.70 -6.54 -14.71
C PRO A 193 3.49 -5.80 -13.39
N GLN A 194 2.24 -5.48 -13.04
CA GLN A 194 1.89 -4.82 -11.79
C GLN A 194 2.04 -5.78 -10.59
N ARG A 195 1.54 -7.01 -10.73
CA ARG A 195 1.64 -8.06 -9.71
C ARG A 195 3.09 -8.42 -9.38
N LYS A 196 3.97 -8.46 -10.38
CA LYS A 196 5.42 -8.64 -10.16
C LYS A 196 6.04 -7.49 -9.37
N ARG A 197 5.73 -6.24 -9.75
CA ARG A 197 6.21 -5.06 -9.03
C ARG A 197 5.76 -5.03 -7.57
N TRP A 198 4.54 -5.47 -7.28
CA TRP A 198 4.10 -5.65 -5.90
C TRP A 198 4.97 -6.63 -5.12
N ILE A 199 5.25 -7.82 -5.67
CA ILE A 199 6.10 -8.83 -5.02
C ILE A 199 7.52 -8.28 -4.80
N GLU A 200 8.06 -7.55 -5.78
CA GLU A 200 9.42 -6.99 -5.73
C GLU A 200 9.57 -5.85 -4.71
N ASN A 201 8.58 -4.94 -4.64
CA ASN A 201 8.69 -3.71 -3.87
C ASN A 201 8.04 -3.78 -2.49
N SER A 202 6.94 -4.54 -2.33
CA SER A 202 6.16 -4.53 -1.09
C SER A 202 6.96 -4.87 0.17
N PRO A 203 7.91 -5.84 0.18
CA PRO A 203 8.60 -6.20 1.42
C PRO A 203 9.42 -5.08 2.06
N ARG A 204 9.81 -4.06 1.28
CA ARG A 204 10.61 -2.91 1.75
C ARG A 204 9.76 -1.79 2.35
N HIS A 205 8.50 -1.69 1.92
CA HIS A 205 7.60 -0.59 2.27
C HIS A 205 6.46 -1.03 3.19
N LEU A 206 6.22 -2.34 3.27
CA LEU A 206 5.37 -2.93 4.29
C LEU A 206 6.03 -2.76 5.66
N CYS A 207 5.26 -2.25 6.62
CA CYS A 207 5.77 -2.06 7.97
C CYS A 207 6.04 -3.40 8.69
N LYS A 208 6.67 -3.31 9.88
CA LYS A 208 7.12 -4.50 10.65
C LYS A 208 5.98 -5.50 10.93
N SER A 209 4.74 -5.04 11.05
CA SER A 209 3.56 -5.89 11.26
C SER A 209 3.27 -6.86 10.11
N TYR A 210 3.83 -6.62 8.92
CA TYR A 210 3.65 -7.47 7.74
C TYR A 210 4.92 -8.25 7.36
N ALA A 211 6.00 -8.16 8.16
CA ALA A 211 7.31 -8.69 7.77
C ALA A 211 7.34 -10.21 7.48
N THR A 212 6.40 -10.96 8.07
CA THR A 212 6.31 -12.43 7.98
C THR A 212 5.29 -12.93 6.97
N GLN A 213 4.54 -12.04 6.32
CA GLN A 213 3.43 -12.40 5.44
C GLN A 213 3.58 -11.79 4.06
N ARG A 214 2.91 -12.43 3.11
CA ARG A 214 2.82 -12.02 1.72
C ARG A 214 1.41 -12.19 1.23
N PHE A 215 1.09 -11.46 0.19
CA PHE A 215 -0.21 -11.47 -0.45
C PHE A 215 -0.08 -11.22 -1.94
N LEU A 216 -0.87 -11.92 -2.73
CA LEU A 216 -1.05 -11.61 -4.14
C LEU A 216 -2.36 -12.19 -4.66
N PRO A 217 -3.14 -11.44 -5.45
CA PRO A 217 -4.24 -12.02 -6.21
C PRO A 217 -3.72 -12.86 -7.39
N MET A 218 -4.15 -14.11 -7.44
CA MET A 218 -3.79 -15.07 -8.48
C MET A 218 -5.06 -15.66 -9.09
N THR A 219 -5.02 -16.05 -10.37
CA THR A 219 -6.03 -16.98 -10.88
C THR A 219 -5.89 -18.33 -10.16
N PRO A 220 -6.95 -19.16 -10.07
CA PRO A 220 -6.85 -20.48 -9.43
C PRO A 220 -5.69 -21.33 -9.98
N ALA A 221 -5.48 -21.31 -11.30
CA ALA A 221 -4.41 -22.06 -11.95
C ALA A 221 -3.00 -21.52 -11.64
N GLU A 222 -2.84 -20.19 -11.52
CA GLU A 222 -1.58 -19.61 -11.03
C GLU A 222 -1.31 -19.99 -9.56
N ALA A 223 -2.36 -19.99 -8.72
CA ALA A 223 -2.25 -20.37 -7.31
C ALA A 223 -1.89 -21.85 -7.14
N ASP A 224 -2.46 -22.75 -7.94
CA ASP A 224 -2.10 -24.17 -7.99
C ASP A 224 -0.64 -24.35 -8.44
N ALA A 225 -0.22 -23.64 -9.49
CA ALA A 225 1.15 -23.71 -9.99
C ALA A 225 2.17 -23.19 -8.96
N PHE A 226 1.83 -22.10 -8.25
CA PHE A 226 2.62 -21.56 -7.16
C PHE A 226 2.75 -22.56 -6.01
N PHE A 227 1.63 -23.12 -5.54
CA PHE A 227 1.63 -24.09 -4.44
C PHE A 227 2.47 -25.32 -4.79
N ALA A 228 2.30 -25.90 -5.97
CA ALA A 228 3.08 -27.04 -6.43
C ALA A 228 4.58 -26.74 -6.54
N ALA A 229 4.96 -25.51 -6.90
CA ALA A 229 6.36 -25.09 -6.91
C ALA A 229 6.95 -25.00 -5.50
N VAL A 230 6.23 -24.38 -4.55
CA VAL A 230 6.64 -24.31 -3.14
C VAL A 230 6.76 -25.72 -2.55
N GLN A 231 5.80 -26.60 -2.82
CA GLN A 231 5.84 -27.98 -2.34
C GLN A 231 7.11 -28.71 -2.80
N ARG A 232 7.47 -28.59 -4.09
CA ARG A 232 8.71 -29.18 -4.62
C ARG A 232 9.96 -28.60 -3.96
N ASP A 233 10.01 -27.30 -3.74
CA ASP A 233 11.16 -26.65 -3.09
C ASP A 233 11.34 -27.14 -1.65
N VAL A 234 10.24 -27.35 -0.93
CA VAL A 234 10.26 -27.85 0.45
C VAL A 234 10.68 -29.32 0.48
N GLU A 235 10.03 -30.18 -0.32
CA GLU A 235 10.36 -31.61 -0.43
C GLU A 235 11.79 -31.86 -0.95
N GLY A 236 12.28 -30.98 -1.82
CA GLY A 236 13.64 -31.01 -2.35
C GLY A 236 14.70 -30.41 -1.41
N GLY A 237 14.29 -29.80 -0.29
CA GLY A 237 15.19 -29.17 0.68
C GLY A 237 15.79 -27.83 0.22
N GLU A 238 15.27 -27.24 -0.86
CA GLU A 238 15.58 -25.86 -1.26
C GLU A 238 15.04 -24.87 -0.23
N ILE A 239 13.82 -25.09 0.28
CA ILE A 239 13.25 -24.37 1.43
C ILE A 239 13.20 -25.31 2.64
N GLN A 240 13.95 -24.97 3.70
CA GLN A 240 14.17 -25.87 4.85
C GLN A 240 13.30 -25.53 6.07
N VAL A 241 12.12 -24.97 5.81
CA VAL A 241 11.15 -24.54 6.81
C VAL A 241 9.74 -24.82 6.29
N ALA A 242 8.80 -25.02 7.22
CA ALA A 242 7.41 -25.12 6.84
C ALA A 242 6.92 -23.81 6.19
N VAL A 243 6.13 -23.95 5.13
CA VAL A 243 5.51 -22.86 4.40
C VAL A 243 4.00 -23.02 4.51
N SER A 244 3.32 -21.98 5.00
CA SER A 244 1.86 -21.91 4.99
C SER A 244 1.44 -21.11 3.76
N VAL A 245 0.54 -21.69 2.96
CA VAL A 245 -0.09 -21.03 1.82
C VAL A 245 -1.59 -21.05 2.04
N VAL A 246 -2.21 -19.87 2.09
CA VAL A 246 -3.67 -19.71 2.22
C VAL A 246 -4.24 -19.32 0.87
N ARG A 247 -5.15 -20.13 0.33
CA ARG A 247 -5.79 -19.92 -0.97
C ARG A 247 -7.29 -19.78 -0.77
N ASN A 248 -7.84 -18.63 -1.11
CA ASN A 248 -9.28 -18.33 -0.93
C ASN A 248 -9.79 -18.60 0.52
N GLY A 249 -8.94 -18.36 1.52
CA GLY A 249 -9.26 -18.58 2.94
C GLY A 249 -9.01 -20.00 3.45
N GLU A 250 -8.65 -20.95 2.59
CA GLU A 250 -8.27 -22.31 2.99
C GLU A 250 -6.75 -22.37 3.18
N GLU A 251 -6.30 -22.75 4.38
CA GLU A 251 -4.88 -22.87 4.73
C GLU A 251 -4.35 -24.26 4.41
N GLU A 252 -3.24 -24.31 3.66
CA GLU A 252 -2.49 -25.52 3.38
C GLU A 252 -1.04 -25.36 3.85
N LEU A 253 -0.65 -26.25 4.76
CA LEU A 253 0.68 -26.26 5.36
C LEU A 253 1.57 -27.29 4.64
N VAL A 254 2.65 -26.81 4.05
CA VAL A 254 3.71 -27.65 3.48
C VAL A 254 4.80 -27.82 4.53
N LEU A 255 5.03 -29.07 4.95
CA LEU A 255 6.03 -29.41 5.96
C LEU A 255 7.36 -29.80 5.28
N SER A 256 8.46 -29.30 5.83
CA SER A 256 9.84 -29.63 5.44
C SER A 256 10.31 -30.97 5.99
#